data_AF-A0A5P2QLD4-F1
#
_entry.id   AF-A0A5P2QLD4-F1
#
_cell.length_a   1.000
_cell.length_b   1.000
_cell.length_c   1.000
_cell.angle_alpha   90.00
_cell.angle_beta   90.00
_cell.angle_gamma   90.00
#
_symmetry.space_group_name_H-M   'P 1'
#
loop_
_entity.id
_entity.type
_entity.pdbx_description
1 polymer ?
#
loop_
_entity_poly.entity_id
_entity_poly.type
_entity_poly.pdbx_seq_one_letter_code
_entity_poly.pdbx_strand_id
1 'polypeptide(L)'
;MNQSNTRYFWLSAEQMRRMQPFFPKMRGRPRSNDCKVLSGIIYVKRNRLRWQDAPAVYDPYKTLYNRFARSFNWSTPIPPYCLRQR
;
A
#
# COMPACT_ATOMS: atom_id res chain seq x y z
N MET A 1 3.25 -19.06 14.16
CA MET A 1 3.99 -17.85 14.59
C MET A 1 3.92 -16.84 13.45
N ASN A 2 3.41 -15.60 13.53
CA ASN A 2 2.83 -14.78 14.59
C ASN A 2 1.93 -13.77 13.86
N GLN A 3 0.76 -13.46 14.42
CA GLN A 3 0.18 -12.10 14.44
C GLN A 3 -1.12 -12.12 15.23
N SER A 4 -0.96 -12.23 16.55
CA SER A 4 -1.99 -11.96 17.53
C SER A 4 -2.21 -10.44 17.59
N ASN A 5 -3.44 -9.99 17.36
CA ASN A 5 -4.01 -8.72 17.84
C ASN A 5 -3.09 -7.49 17.85
N THR A 6 -2.73 -6.97 16.69
CA THR A 6 -2.16 -5.62 16.59
C THR A 6 -2.98 -4.82 15.58
N ARG A 7 -3.53 -3.67 16.01
CA ARG A 7 -4.41 -2.78 15.22
C ARG A 7 -3.82 -2.36 13.86
N TYR A 8 -2.51 -2.55 13.64
CA TYR A 8 -1.78 -2.11 12.46
C TYR A 8 -0.85 -3.23 11.94
N PHE A 9 -0.84 -3.42 10.62
CA PHE A 9 -0.05 -4.40 9.88
C PHE A 9 1.22 -3.74 9.34
N TRP A 10 2.39 -4.26 9.68
CA TRP A 10 3.68 -3.78 9.18
C TRP A 10 4.43 -4.88 8.43
N LEU A 11 4.93 -4.56 7.24
CA LEU A 11 5.76 -5.47 6.46
C LEU A 11 7.15 -5.62 7.08
N SER A 12 7.61 -6.86 7.24
CA SER A 12 9.01 -7.13 7.55
C SER A 12 9.92 -6.78 6.37
N ALA A 13 11.17 -6.40 6.65
CA ALA A 13 12.17 -6.09 5.63
C ALA A 13 12.37 -7.24 4.63
N GLU A 14 12.23 -8.49 5.09
CA GLU A 14 12.35 -9.66 4.22
C GLU A 14 11.16 -9.81 3.26
N GLN A 15 9.94 -9.56 3.74
CA GLN A 15 8.75 -9.54 2.88
C GLN A 15 8.84 -8.41 1.86
N MET A 16 9.37 -7.25 2.27
CA MET A 16 9.67 -6.15 1.36
C MET A 16 10.65 -6.59 0.28
N ARG A 17 11.76 -7.26 0.64
CA ARG A 17 12.75 -7.75 -0.33
C ARG A 17 12.15 -8.67 -1.39
N ARG A 18 11.16 -9.48 -1.02
CA ARG A 18 10.43 -10.35 -1.98
C ARG A 18 9.53 -9.56 -2.93
N MET A 19 8.99 -8.43 -2.48
CA MET A 19 8.16 -7.53 -3.28
C MET A 19 8.98 -6.53 -4.10
N GLN A 20 10.21 -6.25 -3.68
CA GLN A 20 11.14 -5.32 -4.31
C GLN A 20 11.29 -5.45 -5.84
N PRO A 21 11.42 -6.67 -6.42
CA PRO A 21 11.60 -6.83 -7.86
C PRO A 21 10.37 -6.43 -8.70
N PHE A 22 9.19 -6.35 -8.11
CA PHE A 22 7.97 -5.94 -8.82
C PHE A 22 7.80 -4.42 -8.88
N PHE A 23 8.60 -3.66 -8.13
CA PHE A 23 8.56 -2.21 -8.24
C PHE A 23 9.25 -1.75 -9.52
N PRO A 24 8.68 -0.75 -10.22
CA PRO A 24 9.39 -0.10 -11.30
C PRO A 24 10.74 0.41 -10.76
N LYS A 25 11.80 0.11 -11.50
CA LYS A 25 13.19 0.41 -11.14
C LYS A 25 13.29 1.90 -10.80
N MET A 26 13.41 2.23 -9.51
CA MET A 26 13.45 3.62 -9.08
C MET A 26 14.77 4.24 -9.55
N ARG A 27 14.67 5.28 -10.37
CA ARG A 27 15.82 6.12 -10.77
C ARG A 27 16.09 7.12 -9.63
N GLY A 28 16.61 6.66 -8.49
CA GLY A 28 16.92 7.53 -7.34
C GLY A 28 16.97 6.83 -5.97
N ARG A 29 17.05 7.64 -4.91
CA ARG A 29 17.21 7.19 -3.51
C ARG A 29 16.03 6.30 -3.07
N PRO A 30 16.28 5.11 -2.50
CA PRO A 30 15.22 4.29 -1.92
C PRO A 30 14.59 5.06 -0.75
N ARG A 31 13.28 5.31 -0.81
CA ARG A 31 12.58 6.11 0.19
C ARG A 31 12.16 5.16 1.32
N SER A 32 12.65 5.36 2.54
CA SER A 32 12.27 4.56 3.72
C SER A 32 10.74 4.43 3.93
N ASN A 33 9.94 5.33 3.35
CA ASN A 33 8.48 5.28 3.38
C ASN A 33 7.85 4.15 2.53
N ASP A 34 8.58 3.45 1.67
CA ASP A 34 7.98 2.42 0.80
C ASP A 34 7.39 1.25 1.60
N CYS A 35 8.08 0.80 2.65
CA CYS A 35 7.56 -0.21 3.56
C CYS A 35 6.25 0.24 4.22
N LYS A 36 6.17 1.51 4.61
CA LYS A 36 5.04 2.12 5.30
C LYS A 36 3.83 2.27 4.39
N VAL A 37 4.06 2.76 3.17
CA VAL A 37 3.02 2.89 2.13
C VAL A 37 2.48 1.52 1.72
N LEU A 38 3.35 0.53 1.52
CA LEU A 38 2.91 -0.83 1.16
C LEU A 38 2.17 -1.52 2.30
N SER A 39 2.62 -1.32 3.53
CA SER A 39 1.92 -1.80 4.73
C SER A 39 0.50 -1.24 4.80
N GLY A 40 0.33 0.06 4.53
CA GLY A 40 -0.98 0.71 4.45
C GLY A 40 -1.85 0.17 3.31
N ILE A 41 -1.29 -0.05 2.11
CA ILE A 41 -2.01 -0.63 0.97
C ILE A 41 -2.53 -2.04 1.30
N ILE A 42 -1.68 -2.89 1.88
CA ILE A 42 -2.05 -4.26 2.24
C ILE A 42 -3.13 -4.25 3.33
N TYR A 43 -3.00 -3.37 4.32
CA TYR A 43 -4.00 -3.20 5.38
C TYR A 43 -5.39 -2.86 4.81
N VAL A 44 -5.47 -1.88 3.92
CA VAL A 44 -6.73 -1.47 3.27
C VAL A 44 -7.34 -2.63 2.47
N LYS A 45 -6.51 -3.34 1.68
CA LYS A 45 -6.98 -4.46 0.85
C LYS A 45 -7.42 -5.69 1.66
N ARG A 46 -6.70 -6.00 2.74
CA ARG A 46 -6.98 -7.13 3.65
C ARG A 46 -8.25 -6.90 4.45
N ASN A 47 -8.47 -5.68 4.93
CA ASN A 47 -9.63 -5.30 5.72
C ASN A 47 -10.83 -4.83 4.88
N ARG A 48 -10.71 -4.84 3.54
CA ARG A 48 -11.76 -4.35 2.60
C ARG A 48 -12.21 -2.92 2.91
N LEU A 49 -11.30 -2.10 3.43
CA LEU A 49 -11.58 -0.71 3.81
C LEU A 49 -11.54 0.21 2.59
N ARG A 50 -12.18 1.37 2.71
CA ARG A 50 -11.96 2.45 1.75
C ARG A 50 -10.58 3.05 2.00
N TRP A 51 -9.99 3.64 0.97
CA TRP A 51 -8.70 4.33 1.13
C TRP A 51 -8.79 5.47 2.15
N GLN A 52 -9.91 6.17 2.24
CA GLN A 52 -10.16 7.25 3.21
C GLN A 52 -10.11 6.77 4.66
N ASP A 53 -10.50 5.51 4.91
CA ASP A 53 -10.48 4.90 6.24
C ASP A 53 -9.09 4.35 6.60
N ALA A 54 -8.10 4.52 5.73
CA ALA A 54 -6.74 4.09 5.99
C ALA A 54 -6.17 4.89 7.18
N PRO A 55 -5.59 4.20 8.18
CA PRO A 55 -4.97 4.87 9.30
C PRO A 55 -3.84 5.81 8.85
N ALA A 56 -3.88 7.06 9.32
CA ALA A 56 -2.84 8.06 9.05
C ALA A 56 -1.44 7.65 9.57
N VAL A 57 -1.39 6.65 10.46
CA VAL A 57 -0.13 6.06 10.95
C VAL A 57 0.72 5.50 9.80
N TYR A 58 0.12 5.04 8.70
CA TYR A 58 0.86 4.62 7.51
C TYR A 58 1.24 5.84 6.69
N ASP A 59 0.32 6.42 5.95
CA ASP A 59 0.55 7.63 5.19
C ASP A 59 -0.83 8.19 4.83
N PRO A 60 -0.93 9.47 4.44
CA PRO A 60 -2.17 10.03 3.94
C PRO A 60 -2.75 9.13 2.85
N TYR A 61 -4.07 8.91 2.88
CA TYR A 61 -4.75 8.00 1.95
C TYR A 61 -4.43 8.28 0.47
N LYS A 62 -4.23 9.57 0.14
CA LYS A 62 -3.85 10.03 -1.20
C LYS A 62 -2.49 9.49 -1.64
N THR A 63 -1.51 9.38 -0.74
CA THR A 63 -0.18 8.81 -1.00
C THR A 63 -0.27 7.31 -1.26
N LEU A 64 -1.08 6.60 -0.45
CA LEU A 64 -1.32 5.16 -0.61
C LEU A 64 -1.96 4.86 -1.98
N TYR A 65 -3.02 5.61 -2.33
CA TYR A 65 -3.72 5.49 -3.60
C TYR A 65 -2.81 5.78 -4.80
N ASN A 66 -2.09 6.92 -4.78
CA ASN A 66 -1.19 7.30 -5.88
C ASN A 66 -0.08 6.26 -6.09
N ARG A 67 0.41 5.62 -5.02
CA ARG A 67 1.44 4.59 -5.11
C ARG A 67 0.88 3.27 -5.64
N PHE A 68 -0.31 2.86 -5.17
CA PHE A 68 -1.00 1.68 -5.67
C PHE A 68 -1.28 1.81 -7.17
N ALA A 69 -1.86 2.94 -7.59
CA ALA A 69 -2.14 3.24 -8.99
C ALA A 69 -0.89 3.14 -9.85
N ARG A 70 0.23 3.75 -9.43
CA ARG A 70 1.49 3.71 -10.21
C ARG A 70 2.15 2.33 -10.31
N SER A 71 1.89 1.43 -9.37
CA SER A 71 2.65 0.17 -9.25
C SER A 71 1.90 -1.03 -9.82
N PHE A 72 0.56 -1.01 -9.83
CA PHE A 72 -0.24 -2.03 -10.49
C PHE A 72 -0.62 -1.54 -11.90
N ASN A 73 0.03 -2.12 -12.92
CA ASN A 73 -0.29 -1.87 -14.33
C ASN A 73 -1.80 -2.04 -14.57
N TRP A 74 -2.39 -1.12 -15.33
CA TRP A 74 -3.82 -0.80 -15.44
C TRP A 74 -4.74 -1.89 -16.05
N SER A 75 -4.38 -3.17 -15.99
CA SER A 75 -5.15 -4.25 -16.63
C SER A 75 -6.40 -4.70 -15.85
N THR A 76 -6.71 -4.11 -14.70
CA THR A 76 -8.01 -4.32 -14.01
C THR A 76 -8.84 -3.05 -14.07
N PRO A 77 -10.07 -3.08 -14.66
CA PRO A 77 -10.95 -1.93 -14.61
C PRO A 77 -11.22 -1.59 -13.14
N ILE A 78 -10.89 -0.35 -12.79
CA ILE A 78 -11.03 0.16 -11.43
C ILE A 78 -12.52 0.08 -11.08
N PRO A 79 -12.92 -0.64 -10.01
CA PRO A 79 -14.31 -0.64 -9.60
C PRO A 79 -14.76 0.80 -9.32
N PRO A 80 -15.95 1.24 -9.78
CA PRO A 80 -16.37 2.64 -9.73
C PRO A 80 -16.41 3.24 -8.31
N TYR A 81 -16.49 2.40 -7.29
CA TYR A 81 -16.39 2.83 -5.88
C TYR A 81 -14.96 3.22 -5.45
N CYS A 82 -13.92 2.88 -6.21
CA CYS A 82 -12.55 3.33 -5.98
C CYS A 82 -12.24 4.69 -6.64
N LEU A 83 -13.03 5.13 -7.62
CA LEU A 83 -12.85 6.38 -8.38
C LEU A 83 -13.75 7.54 -7.94
N ARG A 84 -14.76 7.28 -7.11
CA ARG A 84 -15.63 8.35 -6.58
C ARG A 84 -14.96 9.01 -5.36
N GLN A 85 -13.97 9.86 -5.64
CA GLN A 85 -13.30 10.75 -4.68
C GLN A 85 -13.31 12.18 -5.24
N ARG A 86 -14.51 12.76 -5.41
CA ARG A 86 -14.69 14.21 -5.37
C ARG A 86 -15.21 14.58 -3.99
#